data_AF-A0A250J8V5-F1
#
_entry.id   AF-A0A250J8V5-F1
#
_cell.length_a   1.000
_cell.length_b   1.000
_cell.length_c   1.000
_cell.angle_alpha   90.00
_cell.angle_beta   90.00
_cell.angle_gamma   90.00
#
_symmetry.space_group_name_H-M   'P 1'
#
loop_
_entity.id
_entity.type
_entity.pdbx_description
1 polymer ?
#
loop_
_entity_poly.entity_id
_entity_poly.type
_entity_poly.pdbx_seq_one_letter_code
_entity_poly.pdbx_strand_id
1 'polypeptide(L)'
;MNSDGAANWFYDKRESIRVEAGHDAEKFEALVLDPALEREARERFPDDPILYAQLRAVLETELTLAKRGIFLIDGPPTEEQIAELRRRNREELRLLKWSE
;
A
#
# COMPACT_ATOMS: atom_id res chain seq x y z
N MET A 1 12.79 -8.04 -22.77
CA MET A 1 12.12 -7.70 -21.50
C MET A 1 13.00 -6.67 -20.81
N ASN A 2 12.57 -5.41 -20.74
CA ASN A 2 13.37 -4.32 -20.16
C ASN A 2 13.05 -4.21 -18.66
N SER A 3 13.40 -5.26 -17.91
CA SER A 3 13.03 -5.48 -16.49
C SER A 3 13.40 -4.30 -15.59
N ASP A 4 14.49 -3.61 -15.92
CA ASP A 4 15.00 -2.49 -15.14
C ASP A 4 14.04 -1.29 -15.20
N GLY A 5 13.35 -1.09 -16.34
CA GLY A 5 12.35 -0.02 -16.49
C GLY A 5 11.07 -0.27 -15.68
N ALA A 6 10.60 -1.53 -15.63
CA ALA A 6 9.42 -1.90 -14.87
C ALA A 6 9.67 -1.83 -13.36
N ALA A 7 10.83 -2.32 -12.90
CA ALA A 7 11.23 -2.24 -11.49
C ALA A 7 11.38 -0.78 -11.02
N ASN A 8 12.05 0.07 -11.80
CA ASN A 8 12.20 1.49 -11.45
C ASN A 8 10.84 2.19 -11.39
N TRP A 9 9.99 2.00 -12.41
CA TRP A 9 8.65 2.58 -12.40
C TRP A 9 7.82 2.10 -11.21
N PHE A 10 7.92 0.82 -10.82
CA PHE A 10 7.23 0.28 -9.66
C PHE A 10 7.59 1.03 -8.38
N TYR A 11 8.89 1.19 -8.10
CA TYR A 11 9.34 1.87 -6.89
C TYR A 11 9.02 3.37 -6.92
N ASP A 12 9.24 4.02 -8.06
CA ASP A 12 8.93 5.44 -8.25
C ASP A 12 7.43 5.71 -8.10
N LYS A 13 6.59 4.85 -8.68
CA LYS A 13 5.13 5.01 -8.61
C LYS A 13 4.61 4.79 -7.20
N ARG A 14 5.11 3.77 -6.50
CA ARG A 14 4.76 3.54 -5.09
C ARG A 14 5.12 4.76 -4.23
N GLU A 15 6.31 5.31 -4.42
CA GLU A 15 6.75 6.49 -3.67
C GLU A 15 5.94 7.74 -4.01
N SER A 16 5.66 7.96 -5.30
CA SER A 16 4.79 9.05 -5.75
C SER A 16 3.41 8.99 -5.10
N ILE A 17 2.80 7.81 -5.00
CA ILE A 17 1.48 7.65 -4.37
C ILE A 17 1.54 7.99 -2.88
N ARG A 18 2.59 7.56 -2.17
CA ARG A 18 2.80 7.91 -0.75
C ARG A 18 2.94 9.42 -0.56
N VAL A 19 3.80 10.05 -1.36
CA VAL A 19 4.03 11.49 -1.30
C VAL A 19 2.76 12.27 -1.60
N GLU A 20 2.01 11.86 -2.62
CA GLU A 20 0.77 12.51 -2.99
C GLU A 20 -0.31 12.35 -1.90
N ALA A 21 -0.44 11.15 -1.33
CA ALA A 21 -1.37 10.90 -0.23
C ALA A 21 -0.99 11.67 1.05
N GLY A 22 0.30 11.77 1.36
CA GLY A 22 0.77 12.29 2.65
C GLY A 22 0.27 11.44 3.82
N HIS A 23 -0.15 12.11 4.90
CA HIS A 23 -0.73 11.48 6.10
C HIS A 23 -2.25 11.31 6.03
N ASP A 24 -2.80 11.11 4.83
CA ASP A 24 -4.23 10.95 4.57
C ASP A 24 -4.54 9.56 4.00
N ALA A 25 -5.15 8.71 4.83
CA ALA A 25 -5.50 7.34 4.46
C ALA A 25 -6.65 7.26 3.46
N GLU A 26 -7.59 8.22 3.47
CA GLU A 26 -8.70 8.25 2.51
C GLU A 26 -8.20 8.68 1.13
N LYS A 27 -7.31 9.68 1.10
CA LYS A 27 -6.62 10.08 -0.13
C LYS A 27 -5.74 8.94 -0.67
N PHE A 28 -5.04 8.23 0.20
CA PHE A 28 -4.27 7.05 -0.20
C PHE A 28 -5.18 6.00 -0.85
N GLU A 29 -6.31 5.66 -0.22
CA GLU A 29 -7.29 4.71 -0.77
C GLU A 29 -7.82 5.15 -2.14
N ALA A 30 -8.14 6.43 -2.31
CA ALA A 30 -8.60 6.96 -3.60
C ALA A 30 -7.54 6.79 -4.71
N LEU A 31 -6.27 7.05 -4.41
CA LEU A 31 -5.16 6.89 -5.37
C LEU A 31 -4.90 5.42 -5.72
N VAL A 32 -5.02 4.51 -4.75
CA VAL A 32 -4.85 3.06 -4.97
C VAL A 32 -5.98 2.50 -5.85
N LEU A 33 -7.19 3.02 -5.69
CA LEU A 33 -8.37 2.57 -6.44
C LEU A 33 -8.55 3.28 -7.78
N ASP A 34 -7.73 4.27 -8.11
CA ASP A 34 -7.84 5.01 -9.37
C ASP A 34 -7.58 4.10 -10.59
N PRO A 35 -8.57 3.90 -11.49
CA PRO A 35 -8.39 3.12 -12.71
C PRO A 35 -7.28 3.65 -13.64
N ALA A 36 -6.87 4.92 -13.49
CA ALA A 36 -5.75 5.48 -14.24
C ALA A 36 -4.42 4.77 -13.93
N LEU A 37 -4.25 4.25 -12.71
CA LEU A 37 -3.03 3.53 -12.32
C LEU A 37 -2.87 2.22 -13.10
N GLU A 38 -3.94 1.45 -13.23
CA GLU A 38 -3.95 0.21 -14.01
C GLU A 38 -3.68 0.47 -15.50
N ARG A 39 -4.35 1.49 -16.05
CA ARG A 39 -4.18 1.89 -17.44
C ARG A 39 -2.74 2.28 -17.74
N GLU A 40 -2.13 3.12 -16.90
CA GLU A 40 -0.74 3.53 -17.07
C GLU A 40 0.22 2.34 -17.07
N ALA A 41 0.05 1.39 -16.15
CA ALA A 41 0.88 0.20 -16.08
C ALA A 41 0.77 -0.64 -17.37
N ARG A 42 -0.46 -0.87 -17.85
CA ARG A 42 -0.72 -1.64 -19.07
C ARG A 42 -0.20 -0.96 -20.34
N GLU A 43 -0.29 0.37 -20.42
CA GLU A 43 0.19 1.14 -21.57
C GLU A 43 1.73 1.20 -21.61
N ARG A 44 2.38 1.36 -20.45
CA ARG A 44 3.86 1.46 -20.37
C ARG A 44 4.56 0.10 -20.44
N PHE A 45 3.94 -0.94 -19.89
CA PHE A 45 4.52 -2.26 -19.75
C PHE A 45 3.57 -3.36 -20.25
N PRO A 46 3.20 -3.36 -21.55
CA PRO A 46 2.26 -4.34 -22.10
C PRO A 46 2.76 -5.79 -21.99
N ASP A 47 4.07 -5.99 -21.94
CA ASP A 47 4.72 -7.30 -21.80
C ASP A 47 4.83 -7.78 -20.35
N ASP A 48 4.44 -6.96 -19.37
CA ASP A 48 4.47 -7.29 -17.94
C ASP A 48 3.07 -7.15 -17.30
N PRO A 49 2.16 -8.09 -17.57
CA PRO A 49 0.76 -8.00 -17.12
C PRO A 49 0.59 -8.12 -15.61
N ILE A 50 1.61 -8.57 -14.87
CA ILE A 50 1.54 -8.76 -13.42
C ILE A 50 1.98 -7.52 -12.65
N LEU A 51 2.66 -6.57 -13.29
CA LEU A 51 3.26 -5.39 -12.64
C LEU A 51 2.23 -4.57 -11.84
N TYR A 52 1.06 -4.31 -12.43
CA TYR A 52 -0.02 -3.60 -11.73
C TYR A 52 -0.54 -4.41 -10.53
N ALA A 53 -0.75 -5.71 -10.69
CA ALA A 53 -1.24 -6.56 -9.61
C ALA A 53 -0.27 -6.59 -8.42
N GLN A 54 1.04 -6.65 -8.70
CA GLN A 54 2.08 -6.55 -7.67
C GLN A 54 2.05 -5.18 -6.98
N LEU A 55 1.94 -4.10 -7.74
CA LEU A 55 1.90 -2.75 -7.17
C LEU A 55 0.67 -2.58 -6.28
N ARG A 56 -0.50 -3.00 -6.77
CA ARG A 56 -1.76 -2.95 -6.03
C ARG A 56 -1.70 -3.74 -4.72
N ALA A 57 -1.18 -4.96 -4.74
CA ALA A 57 -1.07 -5.79 -3.53
C ALA A 57 -0.17 -5.14 -2.45
N VAL A 58 0.92 -4.50 -2.88
CA VAL A 58 1.79 -3.74 -1.96
C VAL A 58 1.03 -2.54 -1.40
N LEU A 59 0.41 -1.74 -2.26
CA LEU A 59 -0.33 -0.54 -1.82
C LEU A 59 -1.52 -0.88 -0.90
N GLU A 60 -2.23 -1.98 -1.12
CA GLU A 60 -3.31 -2.43 -0.22
C GLU A 60 -2.79 -2.79 1.18
N THR A 61 -1.58 -3.35 1.25
CA THR A 61 -0.90 -3.61 2.53
C THR A 61 -0.53 -2.30 3.23
N GLU A 62 -0.02 -1.33 2.48
CA GLU A 62 0.33 0.00 3.00
C GLU A 62 -0.90 0.78 3.45
N LEU A 63 -2.01 0.70 2.70
CA LEU A 63 -3.29 1.30 3.06
C LEU A 63 -3.81 0.75 4.39
N THR A 64 -3.66 -0.56 4.62
CA THR A 64 -4.05 -1.19 5.89
C THR A 64 -3.27 -0.63 7.09
N LEU A 65 -2.00 -0.22 6.87
CA LEU A 65 -1.19 0.47 7.87
C LEU A 65 -1.62 1.94 8.03
N ALA A 66 -1.86 2.64 6.91
CA ALA A 66 -2.28 4.03 6.90
C ALA A 66 -3.62 4.23 7.64
N LYS A 67 -4.60 3.33 7.43
CA LYS A 67 -5.88 3.31 8.16
C LYS A 67 -5.71 3.15 9.68
N ARG A 68 -4.54 2.69 10.14
CA ARG A 68 -4.18 2.58 11.56
C ARG A 68 -3.24 3.69 12.04
N GLY A 69 -3.00 4.71 11.21
CA GLY A 69 -2.15 5.86 11.51
C GLY A 69 -0.65 5.62 11.31
N ILE A 70 -0.27 4.57 10.56
CA ILE A 70 1.13 4.26 10.26
C ILE A 70 1.37 4.57 8.79
N PHE A 71 2.17 5.61 8.51
CA PHE A 71 2.42 6.11 7.16
C PHE A 71 3.86 5.83 6.76
N LEU A 72 4.05 5.07 5.67
CA LEU A 72 5.39 4.66 5.23
C LEU A 72 6.17 5.76 4.48
N ILE A 73 5.57 6.93 4.30
CA ILE A 73 6.26 8.15 3.83
C ILE A 73 7.31 8.61 4.85
N ASP A 74 7.11 8.35 6.13
CA ASP A 74 8.05 8.70 7.20
C ASP A 74 9.18 7.67 7.37
N GLY A 75 9.14 6.58 6.58
CA GLY A 75 10.03 5.44 6.69
C GLY A 75 9.35 4.20 7.28
N PRO A 76 10.14 3.18 7.69
CA PRO A 76 9.59 1.94 8.23
C PRO A 76 8.89 2.18 9.59
N PRO A 77 7.87 1.38 9.94
CA PRO A 77 7.20 1.49 11.23
C PRO A 77 8.18 1.32 12.38
N THR A 78 8.06 2.16 13.40
CA THR A 78 8.84 2.06 14.64
C THR A 78 8.42 0.84 15.47
N GLU A 79 9.29 0.40 16.39
CA GLU A 79 8.99 -0.71 17.31
C GLU A 79 7.73 -0.44 18.15
N GLU A 80 7.53 0.80 18.57
CA GLU A 80 6.35 1.23 19.34
C GLU A 80 5.07 1.11 18.51
N GLN A 81 5.07 1.59 17.25
CA GLN A 81 3.95 1.44 16.33
C GLN A 81 3.63 -0.05 16.07
N ILE A 82 4.66 -0.88 15.92
CA ILE A 82 4.49 -2.34 15.74
C ILE A 82 3.91 -2.98 17.00
N ALA A 83 4.39 -2.62 18.18
CA ALA A 83 3.90 -3.14 19.46
C ALA A 83 2.42 -2.78 19.68
N GLU A 84 2.05 -1.54 19.40
CA GLU A 84 0.67 -1.05 19.50
C GLU A 84 -0.25 -1.74 18.47
N LEU A 85 0.21 -1.90 17.23
CA LEU A 85 -0.53 -2.64 16.20
C LEU A 85 -0.80 -4.08 16.64
N ARG A 86 0.22 -4.78 17.18
CA ARG A 86 0.07 -6.14 17.71
C ARG A 86 -0.89 -6.20 18.89
N ARG A 87 -0.91 -5.17 19.75
CA ARG A 87 -1.86 -5.07 20.87
C ARG A 87 -3.29 -4.97 20.37
N ARG A 88 -3.58 -4.03 19.47
CA ARG A 88 -4.92 -3.82 18.87
C ARG A 88 -5.41 -5.09 18.16
N ASN A 89 -4.58 -5.72 17.34
CA ASN A 89 -4.95 -6.96 16.65
C ASN A 89 -5.31 -8.09 17.62
N ARG A 90 -4.61 -8.21 18.76
CA ARG A 90 -4.98 -9.21 19.79
C ARG A 90 -6.32 -8.90 20.45
N GLU A 91 -6.65 -7.64 20.66
CA GLU A 91 -7.92 -7.22 21.25
C GLU A 91 -9.09 -7.45 20.28
N GLU A 92 -8.93 -7.04 19.02
CA GLU A 92 -9.91 -7.32 17.95
C GLU A 92 -10.19 -8.82 17.81
N LEU A 93 -9.14 -9.64 17.78
CA LEU A 93 -9.29 -11.11 17.72
C LEU A 93 -9.99 -11.70 18.95
N ARG A 94 -9.81 -11.12 20.14
CA ARG A 94 -10.53 -11.55 21.34
C ARG A 94 -12.02 -11.23 21.24
N LEU A 95 -12.35 -10.03 20.78
CA LEU A 95 -13.74 -9.60 20.61
C LEU A 95 -14.47 -10.48 19.58
N LEU A 96 -13.82 -10.77 18.44
CA LEU A 96 -14.37 -11.65 17.41
C LEU A 96 -14.68 -13.06 17.93
N LYS A 97 -13.80 -13.63 18.77
CA LYS A 97 -14.00 -14.95 19.38
C LYS A 97 -15.08 -14.99 20.47
N TRP A 98 -15.51 -13.84 20.97
CA TRP A 98 -16.62 -13.73 21.94
C TRP A 98 -17.97 -13.43 21.28
N SER A 99 -17.97 -13.07 19.99
CA SER A 99 -19.18 -12.86 19.19
C SER A 99 -19.65 -14.09 18.41
N GLU A 100 -18.92 -15.21 18.50
CA GLU A 100 -19.30 -16.54 17.99
C GLU A 100 -19.83 -17.43 19.12
#